data_AF-Q99LE1-F1
#
_entry.id   AF-Q99LE1-F1
#
_cell.length_a   1.000
_cell.length_b   1.000
_cell.length_c   1.000
_cell.angle_alpha   90.00
_cell.angle_beta   90.00
_cell.angle_gamma   90.00
#
_symmetry.space_group_name_H-M   'P 1'
#
loop_
_entity.id
_entity.type
_entity.pdbx_description
1 polymer ?
#
loop_
_entity_poly.entity_id
_entity_poly.type
_entity_poly.pdbx_seq_one_letter_code
_entity_poly.pdbx_strand_id
1 'polypeptide(L)'
;MEDHPVREEEDGEEDEGALAKSPLQLTTDDVYDISYVVGRELMALGSDPRVTRLQFKIVRVMEMLETLVNEGSLAVEELRMERDNLKQEVEGLRKAGVSGAQVNLGPDKMVVDLTDPNRPRFTLQELREVLQERNKLKSQLLLVQEELQCYRSGLLPPRETPGGRREKDAVVAMGNGEKEERTIMKKLFSFRSGKHT
;
A
#
# COMPACT_ATOMS: atom_id res chain seq x y z
N MET A 1 64.52 31.35 30.84
CA MET A 1 63.78 31.08 29.59
C MET A 1 62.68 30.15 30.00
N GLU A 2 61.48 30.70 30.19
CA GLU A 2 60.29 29.92 30.55
C GLU A 2 59.81 29.19 29.30
N ASP A 3 59.81 27.86 29.37
CA ASP A 3 59.24 26.98 28.35
C ASP A 3 57.72 27.18 28.33
N HIS A 4 57.22 27.69 27.22
CA HIS A 4 55.80 27.63 26.86
C HIS A 4 55.52 26.23 26.29
N PRO A 5 54.57 25.46 26.84
CA PRO A 5 54.21 24.19 26.24
C PRO A 5 53.47 24.49 24.94
N VAL A 6 54.01 23.96 23.85
CA VAL A 6 53.35 23.92 22.54
C VAL A 6 52.05 23.15 22.74
N ARG A 7 50.91 23.82 22.58
CA ARG A 7 49.62 23.14 22.44
C ARG A 7 49.72 22.30 21.17
N GLU A 8 49.68 20.99 21.33
CA GLU A 8 49.47 20.06 20.24
C GLU A 8 48.06 20.35 19.71
N GLU A 9 47.99 20.95 18.53
CA GLU A 9 46.78 21.03 17.73
C GLU A 9 46.48 19.59 17.29
N GLU A 10 45.55 18.93 17.98
CA GLU A 10 44.89 17.70 17.52
C GLU A 10 43.98 18.04 16.32
N ASP A 11 44.58 18.52 15.22
CA ASP A 11 43.90 18.68 13.93
C ASP A 11 44.04 17.36 13.18
N GLY A 12 42.94 16.59 13.00
CA GLY A 12 43.02 15.51 12.00
C GLY A 12 41.88 14.50 11.81
N GLU A 13 40.96 14.28 12.77
CA GLU A 13 40.00 13.15 12.65
C GLU A 13 38.52 13.49 12.88
N GLU A 14 38.14 14.76 12.88
CA GLU A 14 36.80 15.17 13.37
C GLU A 14 35.69 15.03 12.31
N ASP A 15 36.01 14.94 11.02
CA ASP A 15 35.06 15.40 9.98
C ASP A 15 34.57 14.32 9.00
N GLU A 16 35.17 13.12 9.03
CA GLU A 16 34.73 12.04 8.13
C GLU A 16 33.41 11.41 8.60
N GLY A 17 33.08 11.56 9.89
CA GLY A 17 31.89 10.96 10.49
C GLY A 17 30.58 11.55 9.99
N ALA A 18 30.45 12.88 9.96
CA ALA A 18 29.20 13.55 9.58
C ALA A 18 28.92 13.43 8.07
N LEU A 19 29.94 13.59 7.22
CA LEU A 19 29.79 13.47 5.77
C LEU A 19 29.55 12.03 5.28
N ALA A 20 29.97 11.02 6.06
CA ALA A 20 29.71 9.61 5.76
C ALA A 20 28.30 9.14 6.16
N LYS A 21 27.56 9.92 6.96
CA LYS A 21 26.20 9.55 7.38
C LYS A 21 25.21 9.58 6.22
N SER A 22 24.16 8.77 6.34
CA SER A 22 23.03 8.85 5.41
C SER A 22 22.34 10.21 5.56
N PRO A 23 21.94 10.89 4.47
CA PRO A 23 21.27 12.20 4.57
C PRO A 23 20.00 12.21 5.43
N LEU A 24 19.30 11.08 5.53
CA LEU A 24 18.09 10.93 6.35
C LEU A 24 18.38 10.66 7.84
N GLN A 25 19.64 10.50 8.21
CA GLN A 25 20.10 10.25 9.58
C GLN A 25 20.95 11.40 10.13
N LEU A 26 21.12 12.47 9.35
CA LEU A 26 21.79 13.67 9.83
C LEU A 26 20.99 14.32 10.95
N THR A 27 21.72 14.84 11.93
CA THR A 27 21.22 15.69 13.00
C THR A 27 21.63 17.14 12.75
N THR A 28 21.03 18.09 13.46
CA THR A 28 21.47 19.49 13.38
C THR A 28 22.92 19.67 13.80
N ASP A 29 23.38 18.87 14.77
CA ASP A 29 24.77 18.88 15.22
C ASP A 29 25.73 18.45 14.09
N ASP A 30 25.37 17.40 13.34
CA ASP A 30 26.14 16.99 12.16
C ASP A 30 26.24 18.10 11.10
N VAL A 31 25.18 18.89 10.93
CA VAL A 31 25.17 20.03 9.99
C VAL A 31 26.09 21.15 10.49
N TYR A 32 26.17 21.37 11.80
CA TYR A 32 27.09 22.34 12.40
C TYR A 32 28.54 21.90 12.26
N ASP A 33 28.83 20.61 12.49
CA ASP A 33 30.16 20.04 12.31
C ASP A 33 30.59 20.24 10.85
N ILE A 34 29.79 19.82 9.88
CA ILE A 34 30.08 20.04 8.44
C ILE A 34 30.29 21.53 8.14
N SER A 35 29.46 22.42 8.70
CA SER A 35 29.57 23.87 8.48
C SER A 35 30.89 24.44 8.99
N TYR A 36 31.38 23.94 10.13
CA TYR A 36 32.65 24.38 10.71
C TYR A 36 33.83 24.04 9.81
N VAL A 37 33.89 22.81 9.30
CA VAL A 37 34.96 22.30 8.43
C VAL A 37 34.99 23.04 7.11
N VAL A 38 33.83 23.13 6.46
CA VAL A 38 33.65 23.89 5.22
C VAL A 38 34.03 25.36 5.44
N GLY A 39 33.72 25.92 6.62
CA GLY A 39 34.14 27.26 7.03
C GLY A 39 35.66 27.42 7.11
N ARG A 40 36.37 26.46 7.76
CA ARG A 40 37.84 26.44 7.84
C ARG A 40 38.46 26.38 6.44
N GLU A 41 37.99 25.47 5.58
CA GLU A 41 38.50 25.32 4.21
C GLU A 41 38.26 26.57 3.36
N LEU A 42 37.07 27.16 3.43
CA LEU A 42 36.76 28.41 2.71
C LEU A 42 37.63 29.58 3.19
N MET A 43 37.93 29.65 4.48
CA MET A 43 38.82 30.66 5.04
C MET A 43 40.27 30.49 4.57
N ALA A 44 40.74 29.23 4.43
CA ALA A 44 42.08 28.92 3.93
C ALA A 44 42.29 29.32 2.45
N LEU A 45 41.22 29.47 1.67
CA LEU A 45 41.28 29.96 0.28
C LEU A 45 41.57 31.48 0.18
N GLY A 46 41.62 32.20 1.30
CA GLY A 46 41.96 33.61 1.36
C GLY A 46 40.80 34.57 1.08
N SER A 47 41.11 35.85 0.88
CA SER A 47 40.13 36.94 0.87
C SER A 47 39.67 37.39 -0.53
N ASP A 48 39.71 36.52 -1.55
CA ASP A 48 39.18 36.85 -2.88
C ASP A 48 37.66 37.15 -2.76
N PRO A 49 37.15 38.30 -3.25
CA PRO A 49 35.73 38.63 -3.22
C PRO A 49 34.82 37.56 -3.84
N ARG A 50 35.33 36.76 -4.78
CA ARG A 50 34.61 35.63 -5.39
C ARG A 50 34.46 34.48 -4.40
N VAL A 51 35.48 34.19 -3.61
CA VAL A 51 35.43 33.19 -2.53
C VAL A 51 34.47 33.63 -1.45
N THR A 52 34.49 34.91 -1.04
CA THR A 52 33.53 35.44 -0.07
C THR A 52 32.09 35.33 -0.56
N ARG A 53 31.82 35.64 -1.84
CA ARG A 53 30.47 35.45 -2.42
C ARG A 53 30.06 33.97 -2.45
N LEU A 54 30.98 33.06 -2.72
CA LEU A 54 30.74 31.62 -2.68
C LEU A 54 30.46 31.15 -1.25
N GLN A 55 31.22 31.64 -0.27
CA GLN A 55 31.04 31.35 1.15
C GLN A 55 29.61 31.69 1.59
N PHE A 56 29.10 32.89 1.27
CA PHE A 56 27.71 33.24 1.60
C PHE A 56 26.67 32.35 0.90
N LYS A 57 26.93 31.86 -0.32
CA LYS A 57 26.04 30.89 -0.97
C LYS A 57 26.07 29.52 -0.28
N ILE A 58 27.24 29.08 0.15
CA ILE A 58 27.40 27.83 0.89
C ILE A 58 26.71 27.92 2.25
N VAL A 59 26.88 29.03 2.98
CA VAL A 59 26.14 29.29 4.23
C VAL A 59 24.64 29.17 3.99
N ARG A 60 24.11 29.76 2.91
CA ARG A 60 22.69 29.60 2.56
C ARG A 60 22.29 28.13 2.33
N VAL A 61 23.14 27.33 1.69
CA VAL A 61 22.86 25.90 1.50
C VAL A 61 22.87 25.17 2.84
N MET A 62 23.79 25.49 3.75
CA MET A 62 23.85 24.91 5.09
C MET A 62 22.64 25.32 5.94
N GLU A 63 22.21 26.58 5.89
CA GLU A 63 20.96 27.06 6.53
C GLU A 63 19.72 26.28 6.05
N MET A 64 19.63 26.03 4.74
CA MET A 64 18.55 25.24 4.16
C MET A 64 18.61 23.77 4.59
N LEU A 65 19.81 23.20 4.64
CA LEU A 65 20.02 21.83 5.09
C LEU A 65 19.65 21.66 6.57
N GLU A 66 20.11 22.56 7.43
CA GLU A 66 19.76 22.60 8.85
C GLU A 66 18.24 22.65 9.05
N THR A 67 17.55 23.53 8.31
CA THR A 67 16.09 23.66 8.38
C THR A 67 15.40 22.35 8.02
N LEU A 68 15.80 21.70 6.92
CA LEU A 68 15.20 20.44 6.48
C LEU A 68 15.47 19.28 7.46
N VAL A 69 16.67 19.22 8.02
CA VAL A 69 17.06 18.22 9.03
C VAL A 69 16.26 18.44 10.32
N ASN A 70 16.16 19.68 10.79
CA ASN A 70 15.45 20.02 12.01
C ASN A 70 13.94 19.79 11.89
N GLU A 71 13.30 20.33 10.84
CA GLU A 71 11.87 20.14 10.61
C GLU A 71 11.53 18.67 10.38
N GLY A 72 12.37 17.94 9.63
CA GLY A 72 12.20 16.51 9.41
C GLY A 72 12.27 15.72 10.72
N SER A 73 13.23 16.02 11.59
CA SER A 73 13.38 15.40 12.91
C SER A 73 12.15 15.65 13.80
N LEU A 74 11.73 16.92 13.91
CA LEU A 74 10.57 17.31 14.72
C LEU A 74 9.26 16.67 14.23
N ALA A 75 9.01 16.70 12.92
CA ALA A 75 7.80 16.11 12.34
C ALA A 75 7.74 14.59 12.51
N VAL A 76 8.86 13.90 12.35
CA VAL A 76 8.93 12.45 12.57
C VAL A 76 8.67 12.11 14.03
N GLU A 77 9.22 12.89 14.96
CA GLU A 77 9.04 12.65 16.40
C GLU A 77 7.60 12.94 16.86
N GLU A 78 6.98 14.01 16.36
CA GLU A 78 5.57 14.31 16.60
C GLU A 78 4.64 13.19 16.10
N LEU A 79 4.85 12.73 14.86
CA LEU A 79 4.09 11.62 14.30
C LEU A 79 4.32 10.31 15.06
N ARG A 80 5.52 10.08 15.59
CA ARG A 80 5.78 8.90 16.43
C ARG A 80 4.99 8.96 17.73
N MET A 81 4.99 10.09 18.42
CA MET A 81 4.21 10.28 19.64
C MET A 81 2.71 10.11 19.39
N GLU A 82 2.17 10.72 18.33
CA GLU A 82 0.76 10.58 17.96
C GLU A 82 0.42 9.12 17.62
N ARG A 83 1.27 8.45 16.84
CA ARG A 83 1.12 7.04 16.49
C ARG A 83 1.12 6.15 17.73
N ASP A 84 1.99 6.40 18.70
CA ASP A 84 2.08 5.60 19.92
C ASP A 84 0.90 5.85 20.86
N ASN A 85 0.43 7.10 20.98
CA ASN A 85 -0.81 7.43 21.69
C ASN A 85 -2.03 6.75 21.06
N LEU A 86 -2.19 6.83 19.74
CA LEU A 86 -3.29 6.19 19.01
C LEU A 86 -3.24 4.68 19.13
N LYS A 87 -2.04 4.07 19.10
CA LYS A 87 -1.89 2.62 19.34
C LYS A 87 -2.37 2.24 20.72
N GLN A 88 -2.02 3.00 21.76
CA GLN A 88 -2.47 2.76 23.13
C GLN A 88 -3.99 2.92 23.26
N GLU A 89 -4.57 3.95 22.64
CA GLU A 89 -6.02 4.17 22.63
C GLU A 89 -6.75 3.02 21.92
N VAL A 90 -6.29 2.62 20.73
CA VAL A 90 -6.85 1.49 19.98
C VAL A 90 -6.75 0.19 20.76
N GLU A 91 -5.63 -0.06 21.46
CA GLU A 91 -5.49 -1.21 22.34
C GLU A 91 -6.48 -1.16 23.52
N GLY A 92 -6.63 0.02 24.14
CA GLY A 92 -7.60 0.25 25.21
C GLY A 92 -9.04 0.00 24.77
N LEU A 93 -9.44 0.52 23.60
CA LEU A 93 -10.77 0.31 23.02
C LEU A 93 -11.02 -1.15 22.65
N ARG A 94 -10.00 -1.86 22.14
CA ARG A 94 -10.11 -3.31 21.89
C ARG A 94 -10.36 -4.07 23.18
N LYS A 95 -9.64 -3.77 24.26
CA LYS A 95 -9.85 -4.41 25.57
C LYS A 95 -11.22 -4.07 26.16
N ALA A 96 -11.66 -2.81 26.05
CA ALA A 96 -12.98 -2.37 26.52
C ALA A 96 -14.13 -3.00 25.72
N GLY A 97 -13.97 -3.13 24.40
CA GLY A 97 -14.93 -3.81 23.52
C GLY A 97 -15.05 -5.30 23.80
N VAL A 98 -13.98 -5.95 24.26
CA VAL A 98 -14.00 -7.35 24.72
C VAL A 98 -14.58 -7.46 26.15
N SER A 99 -14.51 -6.41 26.97
CA SER A 99 -14.85 -6.45 28.40
C SER A 99 -16.24 -5.91 28.77
N GLY A 100 -17.18 -5.83 27.83
CA GLY A 100 -18.59 -5.72 28.21
C GLY A 100 -19.10 -4.29 28.44
N ALA A 101 -18.84 -3.38 27.51
CA ALA A 101 -19.76 -2.27 27.32
C ALA A 101 -21.08 -2.86 26.80
N GLN A 102 -22.05 -2.92 27.71
CA GLN A 102 -23.47 -3.12 27.44
C GLN A 102 -23.97 -1.95 26.57
N VAL A 103 -23.51 -1.89 25.32
CA VAL A 103 -24.12 -1.04 24.31
C VAL A 103 -25.53 -1.60 24.17
N ASN A 104 -26.55 -0.78 24.42
CA ASN A 104 -27.95 -1.09 24.13
C ASN A 104 -28.10 -1.26 22.62
N LEU A 105 -27.61 -2.38 22.12
CA LEU A 105 -27.85 -2.86 20.80
C LEU A 105 -29.31 -3.28 20.83
N GLY A 106 -30.15 -2.53 20.11
CA GLY A 106 -31.55 -2.88 19.95
C GLY A 106 -31.71 -4.34 19.51
N PRO A 107 -32.94 -4.89 19.53
CA PRO A 107 -33.19 -6.33 19.39
C PRO A 107 -32.55 -7.02 18.18
N ASP A 108 -32.10 -6.27 17.16
CA ASP A 108 -31.48 -6.76 15.93
C ASP A 108 -30.05 -6.25 15.67
N LYS A 109 -29.32 -5.77 16.68
CA LYS A 109 -27.92 -5.30 16.52
C LYS A 109 -26.95 -6.22 17.27
N MET A 110 -25.84 -6.57 16.63
CA MET A 110 -24.79 -7.41 17.20
C MET A 110 -23.43 -6.74 17.00
N VAL A 111 -22.56 -6.79 18.01
CA VAL A 111 -21.15 -6.40 17.85
C VAL A 111 -20.44 -7.50 17.09
N VAL A 112 -19.80 -7.14 15.99
CA VAL A 112 -19.08 -8.07 15.13
C VAL A 112 -17.60 -7.74 15.21
N ASP A 113 -16.81 -8.69 15.71
CA ASP A 113 -15.36 -8.55 15.67
C ASP A 113 -14.87 -8.61 14.21
N LEU A 114 -14.13 -7.58 13.79
CA LEU A 114 -13.55 -7.52 12.45
C LEU A 114 -12.33 -8.44 12.30
N THR A 115 -11.71 -8.86 13.41
CA THR A 115 -10.62 -9.84 13.38
C THR A 115 -11.11 -11.29 13.33
N ASP A 116 -12.39 -11.56 13.61
CA ASP A 116 -12.93 -12.91 13.61
C ASP A 116 -13.03 -13.46 12.17
N PRO A 117 -12.37 -14.60 11.85
CA PRO A 117 -12.53 -15.26 10.55
C PRO A 117 -13.95 -15.78 10.32
N ASN A 118 -14.69 -16.14 11.38
CA ASN A 118 -16.05 -16.71 11.31
C ASN A 118 -17.16 -15.66 11.37
N ARG A 119 -16.81 -14.37 11.43
CA ARG A 119 -17.74 -13.25 11.33
C ARG A 119 -18.73 -13.44 10.17
N PRO A 120 -20.04 -13.19 10.35
CA PRO A 120 -21.00 -13.14 9.25
C PRO A 120 -20.57 -12.09 8.21
N ARG A 121 -20.26 -12.54 6.99
CA ARG A 121 -19.78 -11.70 5.88
C ARG A 121 -20.81 -11.52 4.76
N PHE A 122 -21.82 -12.38 4.73
CA PHE A 122 -22.85 -12.40 3.71
C PHE A 122 -24.22 -12.33 4.37
N THR A 123 -25.13 -11.68 3.69
CA THR A 123 -26.56 -11.58 4.04
C THR A 123 -27.29 -12.84 3.58
N LEU A 124 -28.45 -13.09 4.21
CA LEU A 124 -29.33 -14.20 3.82
C LEU A 124 -29.84 -14.06 2.37
N GLN A 125 -30.00 -12.83 1.89
CA GLN A 125 -30.43 -12.55 0.52
C GLN A 125 -29.35 -12.95 -0.49
N GLU A 126 -28.09 -12.60 -0.26
CA GLU A 126 -26.96 -13.03 -1.10
C GLU A 126 -26.84 -14.55 -1.14
N LEU A 127 -27.00 -15.21 0.02
CA LEU A 127 -26.98 -16.68 0.07
C LEU A 127 -28.15 -17.30 -0.72
N ARG A 128 -29.34 -16.72 -0.62
CA ARG A 128 -30.53 -17.16 -1.38
C ARG A 128 -30.29 -17.04 -2.88
N GLU A 129 -29.72 -15.93 -3.31
CA GLU A 129 -29.40 -15.67 -4.72
C GLU A 129 -28.40 -16.71 -5.26
N VAL A 130 -27.32 -16.99 -4.53
CA VAL A 130 -26.33 -18.02 -4.90
C VAL A 130 -26.95 -19.42 -4.96
N LEU A 131 -27.82 -19.76 -4.00
CA LEU A 131 -28.49 -21.06 -3.97
C LEU A 131 -29.47 -21.24 -5.13
N GLN A 132 -30.20 -20.18 -5.50
CA GLN A 132 -31.10 -20.18 -6.65
C GLN A 132 -30.32 -20.34 -7.96
N GLU A 133 -29.22 -19.61 -8.11
CA GLU A 133 -28.31 -19.75 -9.26
C GLU A 133 -27.77 -21.18 -9.37
N ARG A 134 -27.30 -21.75 -8.26
CA ARG A 134 -26.84 -23.14 -8.21
C ARG A 134 -27.94 -24.13 -8.63
N ASN A 135 -29.18 -23.94 -8.17
CA ASN A 135 -30.30 -24.80 -8.55
C ASN A 135 -30.62 -24.70 -10.05
N LYS A 136 -30.60 -23.48 -10.61
CA LYS A 136 -30.81 -23.26 -12.06
C LYS A 136 -29.76 -23.99 -12.89
N LEU A 137 -28.49 -23.84 -12.53
CA LEU A 137 -27.38 -24.53 -13.21
C LEU A 137 -27.48 -26.05 -13.08
N LYS A 138 -27.93 -26.55 -11.91
CA LYS A 138 -28.14 -27.99 -11.70
C LYS A 138 -29.22 -28.54 -12.64
N SER A 139 -30.33 -27.84 -12.83
CA SER A 139 -31.38 -28.26 -13.77
C SER A 139 -30.92 -28.23 -15.22
N GLN A 140 -30.18 -27.19 -15.62
CA GLN A 140 -29.61 -27.10 -16.96
C GLN A 140 -28.59 -28.22 -17.22
N LEU A 141 -27.74 -28.52 -16.23
CA LEU A 141 -26.77 -29.62 -16.33
C LEU A 141 -27.48 -30.97 -16.51
N LEU A 142 -28.55 -31.23 -15.76
CA LEU A 142 -29.32 -32.47 -15.89
C LEU A 142 -29.90 -32.63 -17.30
N LEU A 143 -30.52 -31.57 -17.82
CA LEU A 143 -31.12 -31.57 -19.16
C LEU A 143 -30.06 -31.81 -20.26
N VAL A 144 -28.91 -31.15 -20.17
CA VAL A 144 -27.79 -31.36 -21.11
C VAL A 144 -27.22 -32.78 -20.99
N GLN A 145 -27.14 -33.34 -19.78
CA GLN A 145 -26.70 -34.72 -19.58
C GLN A 145 -27.67 -35.72 -20.20
N GLU A 146 -28.98 -35.52 -20.05
CA GLU A 146 -30.02 -36.34 -20.69
C GLU A 146 -29.93 -36.25 -22.23
N GLU A 147 -29.79 -35.05 -22.79
CA GLU A 147 -29.59 -34.86 -24.24
C GLU A 147 -28.33 -35.57 -24.74
N LEU A 148 -27.19 -35.39 -24.06
CA LEU A 148 -25.94 -36.08 -24.40
C LEU A 148 -26.07 -37.59 -24.33
N GLN A 149 -26.82 -38.12 -23.36
CA GLN A 149 -27.07 -39.55 -23.25
C GLN A 149 -27.88 -40.06 -24.44
N CYS A 150 -28.93 -39.35 -24.86
CA CYS A 150 -29.73 -39.71 -26.02
C CYS A 150 -28.91 -39.76 -27.33
N TYR A 151 -27.93 -38.85 -27.49
CA TYR A 151 -26.98 -38.91 -28.61
C TYR A 151 -26.05 -40.12 -28.53
N ARG A 152 -25.54 -40.46 -27.33
CA ARG A 152 -24.68 -41.63 -27.13
C ARG A 152 -25.40 -42.95 -27.34
N SER A 153 -26.69 -43.03 -26.98
CA SER A 153 -27.51 -44.24 -27.13
C SER A 153 -28.12 -44.40 -28.53
N GLY A 154 -27.90 -43.44 -29.45
CA GLY A 154 -28.44 -43.49 -30.81
C GLY A 154 -29.96 -43.29 -30.89
N LEU A 155 -30.60 -42.76 -29.83
CA LEU A 155 -32.05 -42.50 -29.79
C LEU A 155 -32.42 -41.17 -30.46
N LEU A 156 -31.45 -40.27 -30.62
CA LEU A 156 -31.59 -39.05 -31.42
C LEU A 156 -30.65 -39.14 -32.62
N PRO A 157 -31.15 -38.92 -33.86
CA PRO A 157 -30.26 -38.82 -35.01
C PRO A 157 -29.28 -37.65 -34.78
N PRO A 158 -28.01 -37.75 -35.23
CA PRO A 158 -27.15 -36.59 -35.31
C PRO A 158 -27.96 -35.49 -35.98
N ARG A 159 -27.96 -34.28 -35.41
CA ARG A 159 -28.67 -33.15 -36.00
C ARG A 159 -28.13 -33.00 -37.43
N GLU A 160 -28.85 -33.54 -38.40
CA GLU A 160 -28.55 -33.35 -39.80
C GLU A 160 -28.79 -31.87 -40.04
N THR A 161 -27.70 -31.11 -40.11
CA THR A 161 -27.69 -29.81 -40.75
C THR A 161 -28.24 -30.02 -42.16
N PRO A 162 -29.47 -29.58 -42.48
CA PRO A 162 -29.96 -29.67 -43.83
C PRO A 162 -29.37 -28.47 -44.56
N GLY A 163 -28.21 -28.65 -45.18
CA GLY A 163 -27.54 -27.55 -45.87
C GLY A 163 -26.18 -27.92 -46.43
N GLY A 164 -26.18 -28.46 -47.65
CA GLY A 164 -24.98 -28.81 -48.38
C GLY A 164 -24.04 -27.64 -48.60
N ARG A 165 -22.74 -27.95 -48.56
CA ARG A 165 -21.65 -27.40 -49.38
C ARG A 165 -22.00 -26.12 -50.17
N ARG A 166 -21.54 -24.95 -49.70
CA ARG A 166 -20.94 -23.93 -50.58
C ARG A 166 -19.99 -23.02 -49.82
N GLU A 167 -18.89 -22.76 -50.51
CA GLU A 167 -17.72 -22.00 -50.16
C GLU A 167 -17.98 -20.49 -50.31
N LYS A 168 -17.37 -19.70 -49.41
CA LYS A 168 -17.01 -18.25 -49.50
C LYS A 168 -18.09 -17.15 -49.53
N ASP A 169 -17.91 -16.27 -48.53
CA ASP A 169 -18.03 -14.80 -48.51
C ASP A 169 -19.40 -14.09 -48.62
N ALA A 170 -19.94 -13.67 -47.45
CA ALA A 170 -20.63 -12.40 -47.15
C ALA A 170 -21.11 -12.46 -45.68
N VAL A 171 -20.40 -11.93 -44.67
CA VAL A 171 -20.33 -10.52 -44.22
C VAL A 171 -21.64 -10.04 -43.52
N VAL A 172 -21.46 -9.63 -42.25
CA VAL A 172 -22.25 -8.72 -41.37
C VAL A 172 -23.29 -9.29 -40.36
N ALA A 173 -23.09 -8.86 -39.09
CA ALA A 173 -24.03 -8.70 -37.96
C ALA A 173 -24.50 -9.98 -37.25
N MET A 174 -24.35 -10.19 -35.93
CA MET A 174 -24.05 -9.33 -34.79
C MET A 174 -23.15 -10.12 -33.84
N GLY A 175 -21.95 -9.63 -33.57
CA GLY A 175 -21.27 -9.94 -32.32
C GLY A 175 -22.01 -9.25 -31.20
N ASN A 176 -23.06 -9.88 -30.68
CA ASN A 176 -23.47 -9.62 -29.31
C ASN A 176 -22.31 -10.13 -28.46
N GLY A 177 -21.40 -9.22 -28.12
CA GLY A 177 -20.54 -9.38 -26.97
C GLY A 177 -21.47 -9.59 -25.79
N GLU A 178 -21.76 -10.86 -25.51
CA GLU A 178 -22.38 -11.32 -24.29
C GLU A 178 -21.56 -10.66 -23.19
N LYS A 179 -22.16 -9.63 -22.59
CA LYS A 179 -21.69 -9.04 -21.36
C LYS A 179 -21.59 -10.21 -20.40
N GLU A 180 -20.37 -10.74 -20.31
CA GLU A 180 -19.87 -11.73 -19.38
C GLU A 180 -20.95 -12.01 -18.34
N GLU A 181 -21.69 -13.11 -18.48
CA GLU A 181 -22.75 -13.49 -17.55
C GLU A 181 -22.10 -13.61 -16.17
N ARG A 182 -22.04 -12.49 -15.46
CA ARG A 182 -21.41 -12.41 -14.15
C ARG A 182 -22.40 -13.04 -13.20
N THR A 183 -22.17 -14.33 -12.95
CA THR A 183 -22.82 -15.09 -11.90
C THR A 183 -22.79 -14.28 -10.60
N ILE A 184 -23.82 -14.44 -9.77
CA ILE A 184 -23.87 -13.72 -8.47
C ILE A 184 -22.63 -14.06 -7.67
N MET A 185 -22.16 -15.30 -7.77
CA MET A 185 -20.88 -15.73 -7.25
C MET A 185 -19.70 -14.86 -7.75
N LYS A 186 -19.58 -14.61 -9.05
CA LYS A 186 -18.50 -13.77 -9.61
C LYS A 186 -18.61 -12.31 -9.16
N LYS A 187 -19.81 -11.80 -8.89
CA LYS A 187 -20.03 -10.48 -8.29
C LYS A 187 -19.65 -10.42 -6.81
N LEU A 188 -19.96 -11.47 -6.04
CA LEU A 188 -19.63 -11.54 -4.60
C LEU A 188 -18.13 -11.72 -4.36
N PHE A 189 -17.42 -12.43 -5.25
CA PHE A 189 -16.00 -12.72 -5.10
C PHE A 189 -15.06 -11.75 -5.84
N SER A 190 -15.56 -10.89 -6.74
CA SER A 190 -14.71 -9.91 -7.46
C SER A 190 -13.99 -8.94 -6.52
N PHE A 191 -14.57 -8.61 -5.36
CA PHE A 191 -13.96 -7.75 -4.35
C PHE A 191 -12.71 -8.34 -3.68
N ARG A 192 -12.47 -9.66 -3.77
CA ARG A 192 -11.30 -10.30 -3.14
C ARG A 192 -10.02 -10.26 -3.97
N SER A 193 -10.07 -9.94 -5.27
CA SER A 193 -8.88 -10.01 -6.12
C SER A 193 -7.90 -8.82 -5.96
N GLY A 194 -8.17 -7.87 -5.08
CA GLY A 194 -7.38 -6.64 -4.93
C GLY A 194 -6.39 -6.58 -3.75
N LYS A 195 -6.10 -7.69 -3.05
CA LYS A 195 -5.19 -7.67 -1.88
C LYS A 195 -4.26 -8.87 -1.84
N HIS A 196 -3.26 -8.86 -2.73
CA HIS A 196 -1.97 -9.51 -2.51
C HIS A 196 -0.89 -8.70 -3.23
N THR A 197 -0.38 -7.69 -2.53
CA THR A 197 0.92 -7.03 -2.74
C THR A 197 1.45 -6.69 -1.36
#